data_AF-A0ABC8RKJ9-F1
#
_entry.id   AF-A0ABC8RKJ9-F1
#
_cell.length_a   1.000
_cell.length_b   1.000
_cell.length_c   1.000
_cell.angle_alpha   90.00
_cell.angle_beta   90.00
_cell.angle_gamma   90.00
#
_symmetry.space_group_name_H-M   'P 1'
#
loop_
_entity.id
_entity.type
_entity.pdbx_description
1 polymer ?
#
loop_
_entity_poly.entity_id
_entity_poly.type
_entity_poly.pdbx_seq_one_letter_code
_entity_poly.pdbx_strand_id
1 'polypeptide(L)'
;MGKTIQVNGFPSPVSVVEVKKFLEDHTGKGTVYALEVQVSKRGVRAYAKVQFTNERSAKHIISLAKQGLRYQSFNLKARKMGPDIIPKPRTYMHCMEQVTLLFGCRTSRENFSVLWKKANASVKFGIALRKMYFILSHLDVGYKLELSYENIWQVELHCPSDQPAKFLLIQVCSINFHQNDHIDEKLLVAS
;
A
#
# COMPACT_ATOMS: atom_id res chain seq x y z
N MET A 1 7.06 -2.05 -13.11
CA MET A 1 7.95 -3.24 -13.16
C MET A 1 8.25 -3.70 -11.72
N GLY A 2 8.42 -5.01 -11.49
CA GLY A 2 8.35 -5.61 -10.14
C GLY A 2 9.71 -5.71 -9.45
N LYS A 3 9.79 -5.35 -8.16
CA LYS A 3 11.01 -5.43 -7.32
C LYS A 3 11.15 -6.79 -6.61
N THR A 4 10.18 -7.68 -6.84
CA THR A 4 10.07 -8.95 -6.13
C THR A 4 10.41 -10.13 -7.02
N ILE A 5 11.22 -11.05 -6.51
CA ILE A 5 11.69 -12.24 -7.22
C ILE A 5 11.56 -13.48 -6.33
N GLN A 6 11.55 -14.64 -6.96
CA GLN A 6 11.74 -15.92 -6.29
C GLN A 6 13.09 -16.50 -6.69
N VAL A 7 13.90 -16.84 -5.70
CA VAL A 7 15.21 -17.50 -5.85
C VAL A 7 15.10 -18.92 -5.32
N ASN A 8 15.30 -19.90 -6.19
CA ASN A 8 15.21 -21.32 -5.87
C ASN A 8 16.60 -21.95 -5.81
N GLY A 9 16.74 -23.01 -5.01
CA GLY A 9 17.92 -23.87 -5.04
C GLY A 9 18.80 -23.80 -3.80
N PHE A 10 18.36 -23.10 -2.75
CA PHE A 10 19.08 -23.10 -1.49
C PHE A 10 19.03 -24.48 -0.82
N PRO A 11 20.08 -24.87 -0.08
CA PRO A 11 20.02 -26.03 0.80
C PRO A 11 18.93 -25.84 1.86
N SER A 12 18.37 -26.95 2.33
CA SER A 12 17.46 -26.95 3.47
C SER A 12 18.14 -27.71 4.62
N PRO A 13 18.26 -27.13 5.83
CA PRO A 13 17.80 -25.79 6.21
C PRO A 13 18.72 -24.65 5.73
N VAL A 14 18.15 -23.47 5.50
CA VAL A 14 18.88 -22.20 5.32
C VAL A 14 18.14 -21.10 6.07
N SER A 15 18.85 -20.21 6.77
CA SER A 15 18.22 -19.13 7.51
C SER A 15 17.90 -17.91 6.63
N VAL A 16 16.89 -17.14 7.04
CA VAL A 16 16.56 -15.83 6.43
C VAL A 16 17.77 -14.88 6.49
N VAL A 17 18.54 -14.92 7.57
CA VAL A 17 19.72 -14.06 7.77
C VAL A 17 20.81 -14.37 6.76
N GLU A 18 21.10 -15.65 6.52
CA GLU A 18 22.11 -16.07 5.55
C GLU A 18 21.71 -15.73 4.12
N VAL A 19 20.45 -15.97 3.76
CA VAL A 19 19.93 -15.62 2.43
C VAL A 19 19.97 -14.10 2.23
N LYS A 20 19.60 -13.30 3.25
CA LYS A 20 19.68 -11.84 3.18
C LYS A 20 21.12 -11.39 2.94
N LYS A 21 22.05 -11.86 3.77
CA LYS A 21 23.47 -11.50 3.66
C LYS A 21 24.02 -11.82 2.26
N PHE A 22 23.79 -13.06 1.80
CA PHE A 22 24.23 -13.49 0.47
C PHE A 22 23.71 -12.60 -0.66
N LEU A 23 22.43 -12.23 -0.64
CA LEU A 23 21.84 -11.39 -1.68
C LEU A 23 22.38 -9.96 -1.61
N GLU A 24 22.55 -9.41 -0.41
CA GLU A 24 23.11 -8.07 -0.20
C GLU A 24 24.62 -7.99 -0.52
N ASP A 25 25.37 -9.09 -0.40
CA ASP A 25 26.78 -9.14 -0.86
C ASP A 25 26.90 -8.91 -2.37
N HIS A 26 25.86 -9.24 -3.15
CA HIS A 26 25.82 -9.02 -4.60
C HIS A 26 25.14 -7.70 -5.00
N THR A 27 24.31 -7.13 -4.12
CA THR A 27 23.43 -6.01 -4.48
C THR A 27 23.65 -4.74 -3.68
N GLY A 28 24.42 -4.82 -2.59
CA GLY A 28 24.65 -3.77 -1.61
C GLY A 28 23.88 -4.00 -0.32
N LYS A 29 24.46 -3.63 0.83
CA LYS A 29 23.81 -3.68 2.14
C LYS A 29 22.51 -2.87 2.16
N GLY A 30 21.47 -3.39 2.81
CA GLY A 30 20.17 -2.72 2.95
C GLY A 30 19.31 -2.71 1.68
N THR A 31 19.66 -3.49 0.65
CA THR A 31 18.87 -3.57 -0.57
C THR A 31 17.73 -4.57 -0.51
N VAL A 32 17.73 -5.48 0.46
CA VAL A 32 16.62 -6.40 0.71
C VAL A 32 15.60 -5.74 1.64
N TYR A 33 14.39 -5.50 1.13
CA TYR A 33 13.30 -4.87 1.87
C TYR A 33 12.49 -5.90 2.67
N ALA A 34 12.10 -7.01 2.03
CA ALA A 34 11.40 -8.12 2.68
C ALA A 34 11.88 -9.46 2.11
N LEU A 35 11.88 -10.49 2.95
CA LEU A 35 12.42 -11.80 2.63
C LEU A 35 11.64 -12.90 3.35
N GLU A 36 11.19 -13.91 2.61
CA GLU A 36 10.60 -15.13 3.15
C GLU A 36 11.36 -16.34 2.61
N VAL A 37 11.74 -17.26 3.49
CA VAL A 37 12.34 -18.55 3.11
C VAL A 37 11.31 -19.65 3.36
N GLN A 38 11.08 -20.48 2.34
CA GLN A 38 10.13 -21.59 2.40
C GLN A 38 10.78 -22.85 1.85
N VAL A 39 10.47 -23.99 2.47
CA VAL A 39 10.91 -25.31 1.96
C VAL A 39 9.96 -25.73 0.85
N SER A 40 10.50 -26.30 -0.24
CA SER A 40 9.65 -26.85 -1.30
C SER A 40 8.84 -28.04 -0.80
N LYS A 41 7.66 -28.30 -1.38
CA LYS A 41 6.78 -29.43 -1.02
C LYS A 41 7.47 -30.81 -1.07
N ARG A 42 8.58 -30.93 -1.82
CA ARG A 42 9.39 -32.16 -1.92
C ARG A 42 10.51 -32.25 -0.86
N GLY A 43 10.64 -31.27 0.03
CA GLY A 43 11.57 -31.28 1.17
C GLY A 43 13.05 -31.06 0.87
N VAL A 44 13.50 -31.30 -0.37
CA VAL A 44 14.95 -31.35 -0.68
C VAL A 44 15.60 -29.96 -0.82
N ARG A 45 14.86 -28.93 -1.24
CA ARG A 45 15.40 -27.59 -1.50
C ARG A 45 14.50 -26.49 -0.97
N ALA A 46 15.13 -25.43 -0.47
CA ALA A 46 14.44 -24.21 -0.07
C ALA A 46 14.40 -23.19 -1.24
N TYR A 47 13.42 -22.31 -1.18
CA TYR A 47 13.34 -21.12 -2.02
C TYR A 47 13.10 -19.89 -1.17
N ALA A 48 13.59 -18.76 -1.66
CA ALA A 48 13.41 -17.46 -1.07
C ALA A 48 12.51 -16.61 -1.96
N LYS A 49 11.49 -15.99 -1.37
CA LYS A 49 10.83 -14.84 -1.99
C LYS A 49 11.51 -13.59 -1.46
N VAL A 50 11.95 -12.72 -2.36
CA VAL A 50 12.74 -11.53 -2.01
C VAL A 50 12.11 -10.32 -2.65
N GLN A 51 11.81 -9.31 -1.86
CA GLN A 51 11.45 -7.99 -2.33
C GLN A 51 12.61 -7.05 -2.10
N PHE A 52 13.13 -6.46 -3.17
CA PHE A 52 14.21 -5.49 -3.11
C PHE A 52 13.68 -4.06 -2.94
N THR A 53 14.51 -3.18 -2.38
CA THR A 53 14.21 -1.74 -2.27
C THR A 53 14.15 -1.07 -3.64
N ASN A 54 14.85 -1.62 -4.65
CA ASN A 54 14.92 -1.10 -6.00
C ASN A 54 14.85 -2.22 -7.06
N GLU A 55 14.50 -1.87 -8.29
CA GLU A 55 14.36 -2.84 -9.38
C GLU A 55 15.71 -3.31 -9.95
N ARG A 56 16.75 -2.48 -9.82
CA ARG A 56 18.10 -2.79 -10.32
C ARG A 56 18.67 -4.01 -9.61
N SER A 57 18.54 -4.10 -8.28
CA SER A 57 18.96 -5.25 -7.48
C SER A 57 18.24 -6.53 -7.91
N ALA A 58 16.92 -6.47 -8.11
CA ALA A 58 16.14 -7.62 -8.59
C ALA A 58 16.61 -8.11 -9.97
N LYS A 59 16.81 -7.18 -10.92
CA LYS A 59 17.33 -7.51 -12.27
C LYS A 59 18.75 -8.07 -12.21
N HIS A 60 19.60 -7.53 -11.34
CA HIS A 60 20.97 -7.95 -11.18
C HIS A 60 21.05 -9.41 -10.72
N ILE A 61 20.30 -9.79 -9.68
CA ILE A 61 20.24 -11.18 -9.20
C ILE A 61 19.69 -12.13 -10.28
N ILE A 62 18.66 -11.72 -11.03
CA ILE A 62 18.15 -12.53 -12.15
C ILE A 62 19.23 -12.74 -13.22
N SER A 63 20.00 -11.69 -13.54
CA SER A 63 21.11 -11.78 -14.50
C SER A 63 22.19 -12.74 -14.01
N LEU A 64 22.63 -12.59 -12.75
CA LEU A 64 23.62 -13.48 -12.15
C LEU A 64 23.14 -14.93 -12.12
N ALA A 65 21.87 -15.18 -11.80
CA ALA A 65 21.32 -16.54 -11.81
C ALA A 65 21.36 -17.20 -13.20
N LYS A 66 21.21 -16.42 -14.28
CA LYS A 66 21.39 -16.94 -15.65
C LYS A 66 22.86 -17.25 -15.98
N GLN A 67 23.79 -16.52 -15.35
CA GLN A 67 25.23 -16.73 -15.48
C GLN A 67 25.78 -17.81 -14.54
N GLY A 68 24.91 -18.46 -13.76
CA GLY A 68 25.30 -19.54 -12.84
C GLY A 68 25.58 -19.07 -11.41
N LEU A 69 24.78 -18.15 -10.86
CA LEU A 69 24.86 -17.76 -9.45
C LEU A 69 24.80 -18.99 -8.54
N ARG A 70 25.76 -19.09 -7.62
CA ARG A 70 25.87 -20.19 -6.66
C ARG A 70 25.79 -19.70 -5.24
N TYR A 71 25.13 -20.48 -4.40
CA TYR A 71 25.21 -20.38 -2.95
C TYR A 71 25.94 -21.61 -2.45
N GLN A 72 27.17 -21.43 -1.95
CA GLN A 72 28.09 -22.54 -1.67
C GLN A 72 28.20 -23.45 -2.91
N SER A 73 27.89 -24.74 -2.77
CA SER A 73 27.93 -25.71 -3.87
C SER A 73 26.66 -25.74 -4.72
N PHE A 74 25.60 -25.02 -4.34
CA PHE A 74 24.26 -25.12 -4.94
C PHE A 74 24.00 -24.03 -5.98
N ASN A 75 23.54 -24.46 -7.17
CA ASN A 75 23.15 -23.54 -8.24
C ASN A 75 21.77 -22.93 -7.97
N LEU A 76 21.71 -21.60 -8.04
CA LEU A 76 20.49 -20.85 -7.82
C LEU A 76 19.78 -20.50 -9.13
N LYS A 77 18.45 -20.49 -9.10
CA LYS A 77 17.60 -20.02 -10.19
C LYS A 77 16.70 -18.90 -9.70
N ALA A 78 16.76 -17.75 -10.35
CA ALA A 78 15.91 -16.61 -10.02
C ALA A 78 14.87 -16.35 -11.11
N ARG A 79 13.63 -16.06 -10.70
CA ARG A 79 12.55 -15.64 -11.59
C ARG A 79 11.77 -14.48 -10.99
N LYS A 80 11.19 -13.64 -11.84
CA LYS A 80 10.32 -12.55 -11.40
C LYS A 80 9.07 -13.11 -10.72
N MET A 81 8.63 -12.47 -9.64
CA MET A 81 7.36 -12.70 -8.99
C MET A 81 6.40 -11.53 -9.26
N GLY A 82 5.09 -11.82 -9.28
CA GLY A 82 4.05 -10.83 -9.50
C GLY A 82 3.77 -9.97 -8.26
N PRO A 83 3.25 -10.56 -7.17
CA PRO A 83 2.95 -9.81 -5.95
C PRO A 83 4.21 -9.50 -5.14
N ASP A 84 4.27 -8.29 -4.58
CA ASP A 84 5.24 -7.90 -3.55
C ASP A 84 4.91 -8.63 -2.23
N ILE A 85 5.93 -8.91 -1.41
CA ILE A 85 5.77 -9.59 -0.10
C ILE A 85 5.06 -8.66 0.87
N ILE A 86 5.61 -7.45 1.01
CA ILE A 86 4.96 -6.33 1.66
C ILE A 86 4.41 -5.46 0.53
N PRO A 87 3.09 -5.38 0.36
CA PRO A 87 2.50 -4.51 -0.65
C PRO A 87 3.00 -3.08 -0.42
N LYS A 88 3.52 -2.43 -1.48
CA LYS A 88 3.88 -1.02 -1.39
C LYS A 88 2.70 -0.24 -0.82
N PRO A 89 2.92 0.74 0.08
CA PRO A 89 1.92 1.76 0.33
C PRO A 89 1.54 2.30 -1.05
N ARG A 90 0.24 2.30 -1.38
CA ARG A 90 -0.23 2.68 -2.71
C ARG A 90 0.10 4.18 -2.90
N THR A 91 1.29 4.46 -3.46
CA THR A 91 1.98 5.76 -3.51
C THR A 91 1.29 6.83 -4.38
N TYR A 92 0.12 6.53 -4.95
CA TYR A 92 -0.73 7.52 -5.62
C TYR A 92 -1.77 8.08 -4.67
N MET A 93 -1.42 8.23 -3.39
CA MET A 93 -2.34 8.71 -2.36
C MET A 93 -2.26 10.23 -2.31
N HIS A 94 -3.22 10.88 -2.96
CA HIS A 94 -3.49 12.29 -2.73
C HIS A 94 -4.14 12.44 -1.35
N CYS A 95 -3.79 13.54 -0.68
CA CYS A 95 -4.28 13.86 0.65
C CYS A 95 -4.88 15.27 0.62
N MET A 96 -6.11 15.40 1.09
CA MET A 96 -6.73 16.69 1.40
C MET A 96 -6.89 16.75 2.92
N GLU A 97 -6.19 17.70 3.54
CA GLU A 97 -6.23 17.90 4.98
C GLU A 97 -7.19 19.02 5.36
N GLN A 98 -7.67 18.99 6.60
CA GLN A 98 -8.51 20.04 7.20
C GLN A 98 -9.79 20.35 6.40
N VAL A 99 -10.35 19.34 5.72
CA VAL A 99 -11.60 19.52 4.99
C VAL A 99 -12.81 19.41 5.92
N THR A 100 -13.88 20.11 5.56
CA THR A 100 -15.18 19.94 6.22
C THR A 100 -16.01 18.96 5.42
N LEU A 101 -16.39 17.85 6.06
CA LEU A 101 -17.30 16.86 5.51
C LEU A 101 -18.73 17.23 5.85
N LEU A 102 -19.59 17.21 4.83
CA LEU A 102 -21.01 17.42 4.93
C LEU A 102 -21.70 16.15 4.40
N PHE A 103 -22.38 15.44 5.29
CA PHE A 103 -23.21 14.28 4.95
C PHE A 103 -24.66 14.71 4.95
N GLY A 104 -25.40 14.26 3.94
CA GLY A 104 -26.75 14.73 3.71
C GLY A 104 -27.34 14.22 2.42
N CYS A 105 -28.42 14.88 1.99
CA CYS A 105 -29.11 14.55 0.75
C CYS A 105 -29.34 15.79 -0.09
N ARG A 106 -29.23 15.63 -1.41
CA ARG A 106 -29.59 16.68 -2.37
C ARG A 106 -31.12 16.77 -2.43
N THR A 107 -31.67 17.92 -2.06
CA THR A 107 -33.14 18.16 -2.09
C THR A 107 -33.58 18.86 -3.37
N SER A 108 -32.69 19.64 -3.99
CA SER A 108 -32.86 20.18 -5.35
C SER A 108 -31.51 20.31 -6.04
N ARG A 109 -31.47 20.78 -7.29
CA ARG A 109 -30.20 20.99 -8.01
C ARG A 109 -29.23 21.92 -7.27
N GLU A 110 -29.77 22.91 -6.57
CA GLU A 110 -29.00 23.96 -5.88
C GLU A 110 -29.03 23.82 -4.36
N ASN A 111 -29.90 22.98 -3.82
CA ASN A 111 -30.06 22.81 -2.38
C ASN A 111 -29.59 21.43 -1.90
N PHE A 112 -28.76 21.46 -0.85
CA PHE A 112 -28.27 20.28 -0.15
C PHE A 112 -28.68 20.37 1.32
N SER A 113 -29.43 19.39 1.80
CA SER A 113 -29.78 19.27 3.21
C SER A 113 -28.67 18.54 3.95
N VAL A 114 -28.02 19.23 4.88
CA VAL A 114 -26.93 18.66 5.70
C VAL A 114 -27.54 17.96 6.91
N LEU A 115 -27.34 16.65 6.99
CA LEU A 115 -27.75 15.82 8.14
C LEU A 115 -26.65 15.74 9.19
N TRP A 116 -25.39 15.78 8.76
CA TRP A 116 -24.25 15.73 9.66
C TRP A 116 -23.06 16.50 9.08
N LYS A 117 -22.32 17.18 9.96
CA LYS A 117 -21.18 18.02 9.59
C LYS A 117 -20.00 17.71 10.49
N LYS A 118 -18.82 17.60 9.89
CA LYS A 118 -17.57 17.47 10.63
C LYS A 118 -16.41 18.21 9.98
N ALA A 119 -15.79 19.09 10.75
CA ALA A 119 -14.56 19.78 10.37
C ALA A 119 -13.32 18.94 10.71
N ASN A 120 -12.17 19.36 10.16
CA ASN A 120 -10.85 18.78 10.43
C ASN A 120 -10.73 17.30 10.02
N ALA A 121 -11.40 16.91 8.94
CA ALA A 121 -11.22 15.59 8.37
C ALA A 121 -10.04 15.57 7.38
N SER A 122 -9.43 14.40 7.22
CA SER A 122 -8.43 14.08 6.21
C SER A 122 -9.05 13.15 5.16
N VAL A 123 -8.87 13.45 3.88
CA VAL A 123 -9.37 12.62 2.78
C VAL A 123 -8.19 12.11 1.97
N LYS A 124 -8.07 10.78 1.94
CA LYS A 124 -7.00 10.07 1.21
C LYS A 124 -7.60 9.32 0.04
N PHE A 125 -7.14 9.60 -1.16
CA PHE A 125 -7.67 9.00 -2.40
C PHE A 125 -6.58 8.80 -3.44
N GLY A 126 -6.81 7.96 -4.43
CA GLY A 126 -5.78 7.60 -5.40
C GLY A 126 -6.22 6.57 -6.42
N ILE A 127 -5.72 6.69 -7.65
CA ILE A 127 -6.10 5.78 -8.76
C ILE A 127 -5.84 4.31 -8.38
N ALA A 128 -4.71 4.03 -7.72
CA ALA A 128 -4.37 2.68 -7.28
C ALA A 128 -5.14 2.22 -6.02
N LEU A 129 -5.79 3.13 -5.28
CA LEU A 129 -6.55 2.79 -4.08
C LEU A 129 -7.88 2.11 -4.41
N ARG A 130 -8.51 2.47 -5.55
CA ARG A 130 -9.91 2.14 -5.90
C ARG A 130 -10.94 2.52 -4.83
N LYS A 131 -10.51 3.29 -3.82
CA LYS A 131 -11.26 3.73 -2.66
C LYS A 131 -10.81 5.13 -2.25
N MET A 132 -11.73 5.90 -1.67
CA MET A 132 -11.43 7.08 -0.86
C MET A 132 -11.54 6.71 0.62
N TYR A 133 -10.67 7.27 1.45
CA TYR A 133 -10.72 7.16 2.90
C TYR A 133 -10.98 8.53 3.49
N PHE A 134 -12.01 8.64 4.33
CA PHE A 134 -12.29 9.83 5.11
C PHE A 134 -11.95 9.52 6.55
N ILE A 135 -10.97 10.23 7.10
CA ILE A 135 -10.44 10.01 8.44
C ILE A 135 -10.82 11.22 9.28
N LEU A 136 -11.42 10.98 10.44
CA LEU A 136 -11.89 12.02 11.35
C LEU A 136 -11.87 11.50 12.78
N SER A 137 -11.80 12.42 13.74
CA SER A 137 -11.95 12.12 15.17
C SER A 137 -13.29 12.62 15.69
N HIS A 138 -14.01 11.83 16.48
CA HIS A 138 -15.24 12.26 17.14
C HIS A 138 -15.27 11.71 18.56
N LEU A 139 -15.46 12.59 19.56
CA LEU A 139 -15.41 12.23 20.99
C LEU A 139 -14.11 11.46 21.34
N ASP A 140 -12.97 11.97 20.87
CA ASP A 140 -11.64 11.37 21.05
C ASP A 140 -11.45 9.96 20.47
N VAL A 141 -12.43 9.48 19.70
CA VAL A 141 -12.35 8.22 18.95
C VAL A 141 -12.07 8.51 17.47
N GLY A 142 -11.10 7.79 16.91
CA GLY A 142 -10.77 7.87 15.49
C GLY A 142 -11.70 7.01 14.63
N TYR A 143 -12.26 7.61 13.58
CA TYR A 143 -13.12 6.93 12.62
C TYR A 143 -12.51 6.99 11.22
N LYS A 144 -12.77 5.92 10.45
CA LYS A 144 -12.40 5.82 9.04
C LYS A 144 -13.58 5.34 8.23
N LEU A 145 -14.08 6.22 7.38
CA LEU A 145 -15.08 5.86 6.38
C LEU A 145 -14.38 5.47 5.07
N GLU A 146 -14.79 4.35 4.49
CA GLU A 146 -14.28 3.88 3.20
C GLU A 146 -15.36 4.00 2.12
N LEU A 147 -15.01 4.65 1.00
CA LEU A 147 -15.87 4.77 -0.17
C LEU A 147 -15.19 4.14 -1.38
N SER A 148 -15.69 3.00 -1.83
CA SER A 148 -15.24 2.35 -3.08
C SER A 148 -15.65 3.19 -4.29
N TYR A 149 -14.77 3.30 -5.28
CA TYR A 149 -15.07 4.06 -6.52
C TYR A 149 -16.25 3.47 -7.30
N GLU A 150 -16.46 2.16 -7.19
CA GLU A 150 -17.61 1.44 -7.77
C GLU A 150 -18.96 1.89 -7.17
N ASN A 151 -18.94 2.49 -5.99
CA ASN A 151 -20.14 3.00 -5.32
C ASN A 151 -20.33 4.52 -5.54
N ILE A 152 -19.46 5.16 -6.31
CA ILE A 152 -19.61 6.58 -6.64
C ILE A 152 -20.47 6.68 -7.89
N TRP A 153 -21.64 7.30 -7.74
CA TRP A 153 -22.54 7.58 -8.85
C TRP A 153 -22.01 8.75 -9.70
N GLN A 154 -21.65 9.85 -9.04
CA GLN A 154 -21.25 11.08 -9.71
C GLN A 154 -20.39 11.93 -8.77
N VAL A 155 -19.48 12.71 -9.35
CA VAL A 155 -18.69 13.72 -8.64
C VAL A 155 -18.87 15.06 -9.35
N GLU A 156 -19.28 16.09 -8.61
CA GLU A 156 -19.46 17.45 -9.11
C GLU A 156 -18.59 18.43 -8.31
N LEU A 157 -17.87 19.32 -8.98
CA LEU A 157 -17.16 20.43 -8.34
C LEU A 157 -18.00 21.70 -8.47
N HIS A 158 -18.45 22.23 -7.34
CA HIS A 158 -19.14 23.51 -7.27
C HIS A 158 -18.17 24.60 -6.84
N CYS A 159 -18.01 25.61 -7.69
CA CYS A 159 -17.23 26.81 -7.44
C CYS A 159 -18.17 28.02 -7.58
N PRO A 160 -18.92 28.39 -6.52
CA PRO A 160 -19.79 29.56 -6.57
C PRO A 160 -18.97 30.81 -6.87
N SER A 161 -19.41 31.63 -7.83
CA SER A 161 -18.68 32.84 -8.23
C SER A 161 -18.64 33.91 -7.14
N ASP A 162 -19.58 33.85 -6.21
CA ASP A 162 -19.82 34.79 -5.12
C ASP A 162 -19.25 34.32 -3.77
N GLN A 163 -18.70 33.10 -3.70
CA GLN A 163 -18.13 32.55 -2.47
C GLN A 163 -16.73 31.98 -2.69
N PRO A 164 -15.79 32.20 -1.74
CA PRO A 164 -14.43 31.67 -1.88
C PRO A 164 -14.38 30.14 -1.68
N ALA A 165 -15.41 29.56 -1.06
CA ALA A 165 -15.46 28.14 -0.73
C ALA A 165 -15.83 27.30 -1.96
N LYS A 166 -15.00 26.30 -2.27
CA LYS A 166 -15.28 25.30 -3.30
C LYS A 166 -15.83 24.03 -2.63
N PHE A 167 -16.83 23.42 -3.23
CA PHE A 167 -17.46 22.21 -2.73
C PHE A 167 -17.26 21.07 -3.71
N LEU A 168 -16.84 19.92 -3.22
CA LEU A 168 -16.82 18.68 -3.99
C LEU A 168 -18.00 17.81 -3.55
N LEU A 169 -19.03 17.73 -4.38
CA LEU A 169 -20.19 16.90 -4.14
C LEU A 169 -19.92 15.50 -4.69
N ILE A 170 -19.90 14.50 -3.80
CA ILE A 170 -19.77 13.09 -4.17
C ILE A 170 -21.11 12.41 -3.94
N GLN A 171 -21.77 12.00 -5.01
CA GLN A 171 -23.00 11.23 -4.97
C GLN A 171 -22.67 9.75 -4.97
N VAL A 172 -23.31 8.98 -4.09
CA VAL A 172 -22.98 7.59 -3.83
C VAL A 172 -24.20 6.69 -3.96
N CYS A 173 -23.98 5.44 -4.38
CA CYS A 173 -25.00 4.39 -4.42
C CYS A 173 -25.06 3.62 -3.09
N SER A 174 -23.93 3.44 -2.41
CA SER A 174 -23.82 2.77 -1.10
C SER A 174 -22.54 3.15 -0.36
N ILE A 175 -22.54 3.07 0.97
CA ILE A 175 -21.38 3.38 1.83
C ILE A 175 -21.19 2.28 2.88
N ASN A 176 -19.93 1.88 3.13
CA ASN A 176 -19.57 0.97 4.22
C ASN A 176 -18.87 1.72 5.36
N PHE A 177 -19.38 1.58 6.58
CA PHE A 177 -18.81 2.19 7.78
C PHE A 177 -18.01 1.17 8.59
N HIS A 178 -16.80 1.55 9.01
CA HIS A 178 -15.97 0.75 9.91
C HIS A 178 -15.56 1.60 11.10
N GLN A 179 -15.71 1.06 12.30
CA GLN A 179 -15.08 1.60 13.50
C GLN A 179 -13.63 1.13 13.52
N ASN A 180 -12.68 2.07 13.63
CA ASN A 180 -11.29 1.71 13.81
C ASN A 180 -11.05 1.48 15.30
N ASP A 181 -11.05 0.23 15.72
CA ASP A 181 -10.46 -0.13 17.00
C ASP A 181 -8.94 -0.03 16.85
N HIS A 182 -8.31 0.85 17.63
CA HIS A 182 -6.88 1.19 17.64
C HIS A 182 -6.34 2.06 16.49
N ILE A 183 -6.15 3.35 16.79
CA ILE A 183 -5.06 4.13 16.20
C ILE A 183 -3.79 3.76 16.98
N ASP A 184 -2.97 2.86 16.44
CA ASP A 184 -1.55 2.78 16.81
C ASP A 184 -0.86 4.03 16.24
N GLU A 185 -0.95 5.14 16.96
CA GLU A 185 -0.01 6.23 16.85
C GLU A 185 1.35 5.72 17.36
N LYS A 186 2.11 5.05 16.49
CA LYS A 186 3.56 5.00 16.68
C LYS A 186 4.09 6.41 16.45
N LEU A 187 4.10 7.20 17.51
CA LEU A 187 5.03 8.30 17.70
C LEU A 187 6.43 7.80 17.36
N LEU A 188 6.96 8.20 16.21
CA LEU A 188 8.40 8.27 16.00
C LEU A 188 8.85 9.60 16.60
N VAL A 189 9.19 9.57 17.88
CA VAL A 189 10.05 10.61 18.47
C VAL A 189 11.40 10.47 17.78
N ALA A 190 11.75 11.45 16.96
CA ALA A 190 13.10 11.63 16.49
C ALA A 190 13.88 12.36 17.59
N SER A 191 14.91 11.70 18.12
CA SER A 191 16.03 12.32 18.82
C SER A 191 17.16 12.58 17.84
#